data_AF-A0AA41S2M4-F1
#
_entry.id   AF-A0AA41S2M4-F1
#
_cell.length_a   1.000
_cell.length_b   1.000
_cell.length_c   1.000
_cell.angle_alpha   90.00
_cell.angle_beta   90.00
_cell.angle_gamma   90.00
#
_symmetry.space_group_name_H-M   'P 1'
#
loop_
_entity.id
_entity.type
_entity.pdbx_description
1 polymer ?
#
loop_
_entity_poly.entity_id
_entity_poly.type
_entity_poly.pdbx_seq_one_letter_code
_entity_poly.pdbx_strand_id
1 'polypeptide(L)'
;MSLTRVASVAPFSACFDSKPVISTRLGPAVPSIDLVLSGNVTWTVWGANSMVQAKEGVLCLGFVDGGLDPRTSVVIGGHQLEDNLLQFDIPRSKLGFSSSLLGRQTTCSNFKF
;
A
#
# COMPACT_ATOMS: atom_id res chain seq x y z
N MET A 1 11.89 -14.39 -9.18
CA MET A 1 12.13 -13.95 -7.79
C MET A 1 11.30 -14.84 -6.88
N SER A 2 11.92 -15.52 -5.92
CA SER A 2 11.19 -16.37 -4.97
C SER A 2 11.18 -15.66 -3.61
N LEU A 3 9.99 -15.38 -3.08
CA LEU A 3 9.82 -14.76 -1.77
C LEU A 3 9.77 -15.86 -0.71
N THR A 4 10.77 -15.90 0.16
CA THR A 4 10.81 -16.87 1.27
C THR A 4 9.97 -16.35 2.42
N ARG A 5 8.92 -17.09 2.80
CA ARG A 5 8.11 -16.76 3.97
C ARG A 5 8.92 -16.95 5.25
N VAL A 6 8.76 -16.04 6.19
CA VAL A 6 9.38 -16.10 7.53
C VAL A 6 8.30 -16.05 8.61
N ALA A 7 8.70 -16.17 9.87
CA ALA A 7 7.79 -16.00 11.00
C ALA A 7 7.08 -14.63 10.94
N SER A 8 5.76 -14.66 11.07
CA SER A 8 4.91 -13.49 11.08
C SER A 8 5.28 -12.53 12.21
N VAL A 9 5.15 -11.23 11.96
CA VAL A 9 5.41 -10.17 12.94
C VAL A 9 4.08 -9.47 13.17
N ALA A 10 3.56 -9.55 14.40
CA ALA A 10 2.29 -8.91 14.74
C ALA A 10 2.35 -7.40 14.42
N PRO A 11 1.26 -6.83 13.87
CA PRO A 11 -0.06 -7.43 13.64
C PRO A 11 -0.21 -8.19 12.30
N PHE A 12 0.86 -8.36 11.52
CA PHE A 12 0.81 -8.90 10.17
C PHE A 12 0.90 -10.43 10.13
N SER A 13 0.13 -11.06 9.24
CA SER A 13 0.06 -12.53 9.11
C SER A 13 0.96 -13.11 8.01
N ALA A 14 1.37 -12.29 7.03
CA ALA A 14 2.22 -12.68 5.91
C ALA A 14 3.50 -11.85 5.88
N CYS A 15 4.63 -12.48 6.19
CA CYS A 15 5.95 -11.85 6.23
C CYS A 15 6.98 -12.67 5.46
N PHE A 16 7.95 -11.98 4.88
CA PHE A 16 8.93 -12.53 3.96
C PHE A 16 10.33 -12.00 4.28
N ASP A 17 11.36 -12.79 3.97
CA ASP A 17 12.75 -12.34 3.98
C ASP A 17 12.91 -11.18 2.98
N SER A 18 13.42 -10.06 3.46
CA SER A 18 13.62 -8.86 2.64
C SER A 18 14.91 -8.90 1.83
N LYS A 19 15.88 -9.76 2.17
CA LYS A 19 17.18 -9.83 1.49
C LYS A 19 17.11 -10.04 -0.03
N PRO A 20 16.27 -10.96 -0.57
CA PRO A 20 16.15 -11.12 -2.01
C PRO A 20 15.31 -10.02 -2.67
N VAL A 21 14.73 -9.09 -1.90
CA VAL A 21 13.79 -8.10 -2.40
C VAL A 21 14.49 -6.87 -2.96
N ILE A 22 14.41 -6.70 -4.27
CA ILE A 22 14.98 -5.54 -4.97
C ILE A 22 14.18 -4.29 -4.59
N SER A 23 14.88 -3.20 -4.30
CA SER A 23 14.26 -1.89 -4.10
C SER A 23 14.02 -1.19 -5.44
N THR A 24 12.85 -0.56 -5.59
CA THR A 24 12.48 0.25 -6.76
C THR A 24 12.02 1.64 -6.31
N ARG A 25 11.79 2.53 -7.28
CA ARG A 25 11.20 3.85 -6.99
C ARG A 25 9.82 3.76 -6.33
N LEU A 26 9.05 2.73 -6.66
CA LEU A 26 7.71 2.49 -6.12
C LEU A 26 7.74 1.57 -4.88
N GLY A 27 8.89 1.47 -4.22
CA GLY A 27 9.13 0.61 -3.07
C GLY A 27 9.65 -0.79 -3.44
N PRO A 28 9.54 -1.76 -2.52
CA PRO A 28 9.97 -3.14 -2.76
C PRO A 28 9.37 -3.75 -4.04
N ALA A 29 10.18 -4.47 -4.82
CA ALA A 29 9.77 -5.15 -6.05
C ALA A 29 8.91 -6.39 -5.74
N VAL A 30 7.65 -6.16 -5.35
CA VAL A 30 6.63 -7.18 -5.10
C VAL A 30 5.47 -7.00 -6.08
N PRO A 31 4.60 -8.02 -6.26
CA PRO A 31 3.39 -7.86 -7.05
C PRO A 31 2.54 -6.67 -6.59
N SER A 32 2.04 -5.88 -7.53
CA SER A 32 1.07 -4.82 -7.25
C SER A 32 -0.30 -5.42 -6.92
N ILE A 33 -1.11 -4.66 -6.18
CA ILE A 33 -2.50 -5.01 -5.87
C ILE A 33 -3.39 -3.97 -6.53
N ASP A 34 -4.31 -4.42 -7.39
CA ASP A 34 -5.22 -3.53 -8.10
C ASP A 34 -6.62 -3.57 -7.47
N LEU A 35 -7.08 -2.41 -6.98
CA LEU A 35 -8.45 -2.19 -6.54
C LEU A 35 -9.24 -1.64 -7.72
N VAL A 36 -10.01 -2.49 -8.39
CA VAL A 36 -10.89 -2.08 -9.49
C VAL A 36 -12.16 -1.45 -8.92
N LEU A 37 -12.37 -0.17 -9.20
CA LEU A 37 -13.48 0.64 -8.68
C LEU A 37 -14.57 0.83 -9.74
N SER A 38 -15.71 1.35 -9.31
CA SER A 38 -16.82 1.71 -10.19
C SER A 38 -16.36 2.65 -11.31
N GLY A 39 -16.83 2.42 -12.53
CA GLY A 39 -16.42 3.21 -13.71
C GLY A 39 -15.15 2.69 -14.39
N ASN A 40 -14.71 1.47 -14.06
CA ASN A 40 -13.52 0.83 -14.64
C ASN A 40 -12.23 1.63 -14.37
N VAL A 41 -12.16 2.23 -13.18
CA VAL A 41 -10.99 2.99 -12.70
C VAL A 41 -10.26 2.12 -11.69
N THR A 42 -8.93 2.00 -11.83
CA THR A 42 -8.12 1.17 -10.95
C THR A 42 -7.27 2.02 -10.02
N TRP A 43 -7.32 1.72 -8.72
CA TRP A 43 -6.33 2.18 -7.75
C TRP A 43 -5.29 1.06 -7.56
N THR A 44 -4.07 1.30 -8.02
CA THR A 44 -2.95 0.37 -7.84
C THR A 44 -2.19 0.65 -6.55
N VAL A 45 -2.08 -0.35 -5.68
CA VAL A 45 -1.25 -0.34 -4.47
C VAL A 45 0.10 -0.94 -4.82
N TRP A 46 1.13 -0.10 -4.79
CA TRP A 46 2.52 -0.47 -5.10
C TRP A 46 3.25 -1.02 -3.87
N GLY A 47 4.45 -1.58 -4.08
CA GLY A 47 5.29 -2.12 -3.01
C GLY A 47 5.50 -1.19 -1.82
N ALA A 48 5.65 0.11 -2.07
CA ALA A 48 5.78 1.14 -1.02
C ALA A 48 4.56 1.20 -0.09
N ASN A 49 3.37 0.95 -0.64
CA ASN A 49 2.09 1.04 0.08
C ASN A 49 1.52 -0.34 0.47
N SER A 50 2.06 -1.44 -0.07
CA SER A 50 1.62 -2.81 0.24
C SER A 50 2.53 -3.52 1.25
N MET A 51 3.82 -3.18 1.30
CA MET A 51 4.79 -3.82 2.19
C MET A 51 5.21 -2.89 3.33
N VAL A 52 5.40 -3.47 4.51
CA VAL A 52 5.88 -2.80 5.72
C VAL A 52 7.16 -3.48 6.18
N GLN A 53 8.22 -2.72 6.45
CA GLN A 53 9.40 -3.25 7.10
C GLN A 53 9.13 -3.40 8.60
N ALA A 54 8.63 -4.57 9.00
CA ALA A 54 8.18 -4.82 10.37
C ALA A 54 9.33 -5.07 11.35
N LYS A 55 10.48 -5.56 10.85
CA LYS A 55 11.75 -5.67 11.58
C LYS A 55 12.90 -5.70 10.58
N GLU A 56 14.13 -5.62 11.08
CA GLU A 56 15.31 -5.76 10.24
C GLU A 56 15.28 -7.10 9.48
N GLY A 57 15.49 -7.05 8.16
CA GLY A 57 15.49 -8.23 7.30
C GLY A 57 14.11 -8.83 6.99
N VAL A 58 13.00 -8.22 7.45
CA VAL A 58 11.65 -8.78 7.23
C VAL A 58 10.66 -7.74 6.73
N LEU A 59 10.07 -8.04 5.58
CA LEU A 59 8.98 -7.31 4.97
C LEU A 59 7.67 -8.07 5.20
N CYS A 60 6.66 -7.40 5.70
CA CYS A 60 5.32 -7.95 5.88
C CYS A 60 4.33 -7.29 4.92
N LEU A 61 3.35 -8.06 4.47
CA LEU A 61 2.19 -7.52 3.78
C LEU A 61 1.41 -6.66 4.79
N GLY A 62 1.28 -5.37 4.48
CA GLY A 62 0.67 -4.34 5.32
C GLY A 62 -0.86 -4.41 5.41
N PHE A 63 -1.40 -5.63 5.47
CA PHE A 63 -2.83 -5.93 5.53
C PHE A 63 -3.08 -6.78 6.78
N VAL A 64 -4.18 -6.48 7.48
CA VAL A 64 -4.57 -7.14 8.73
C VAL A 64 -5.95 -7.76 8.57
N ASP A 65 -6.17 -8.88 9.25
CA ASP A 65 -7.49 -9.53 9.29
C ASP A 65 -8.44 -8.72 10.17
N GLY A 66 -9.59 -8.34 9.59
CA GLY A 66 -10.64 -7.58 10.27
C GLY A 66 -11.57 -8.43 11.15
N GLY A 67 -11.42 -9.76 11.13
CA GLY A 67 -12.31 -10.70 11.79
C GLY A 67 -13.55 -11.05 10.94
N LEU A 68 -14.48 -11.79 11.54
CA LEU A 68 -15.59 -12.41 10.82
C LEU A 68 -16.75 -11.46 10.48
N ASP A 69 -16.93 -10.38 11.24
CA ASP A 69 -18.08 -9.47 11.06
C ASP A 69 -17.65 -7.98 11.13
N PRO A 70 -16.84 -7.51 10.16
CA PRO A 70 -16.44 -6.11 10.12
C PRO A 70 -17.57 -5.25 9.57
N ARG A 71 -17.81 -4.08 10.19
CA ARG A 71 -18.78 -3.08 9.69
C ARG A 71 -18.50 -2.65 8.24
N THR A 72 -17.22 -2.61 7.85
CA THR A 72 -16.75 -2.29 6.50
C THR A 72 -15.79 -3.37 6.04
N SER A 73 -16.07 -4.02 4.91
CA SER A 73 -15.30 -5.18 4.45
C SER A 73 -13.83 -4.88 4.11
N VAL A 74 -13.56 -3.66 3.62
CA VAL A 74 -12.20 -3.19 3.30
C VAL A 74 -12.04 -1.76 3.81
N VAL A 75 -11.02 -1.54 4.63
CA VAL A 75 -10.62 -0.22 5.13
C VAL A 75 -9.24 0.11 4.57
N ILE A 76 -9.16 1.14 3.71
CA ILE A 76 -7.87 1.65 3.21
C ILE A 76 -7.24 2.46 4.34
N GLY A 77 -6.14 1.94 4.91
CA GLY A 77 -5.45 2.55 6.05
C GLY A 77 -4.41 3.59 5.64
N GLY A 78 -3.84 4.27 6.64
CA GLY A 78 -2.86 5.36 6.42
C GLY A 78 -1.66 4.95 5.55
N HIS A 79 -1.08 3.76 5.79
CA HIS A 79 0.05 3.23 5.01
C HIS A 79 -0.26 3.13 3.50
N GLN A 80 -1.50 2.82 3.15
CA GLN A 80 -1.94 2.76 1.75
C GLN A 80 -2.20 4.15 1.15
N LEU A 81 -2.44 5.17 1.99
CA LEU A 81 -2.69 6.56 1.58
C LEU A 81 -1.40 7.39 1.44
N GLU A 82 -0.31 6.96 2.08
CA GLU A 82 0.99 7.64 2.00
C GLU A 82 1.44 7.82 0.55
N ASP A 83 1.98 9.01 0.26
CA ASP A 83 2.41 9.44 -1.08
C ASP A 83 1.38 9.26 -2.20
N ASN A 84 0.09 9.32 -1.87
CA ASN A 84 -1.01 9.46 -2.81
C ASN A 84 -1.76 10.76 -2.51
N LEU A 85 -2.07 11.54 -3.55
CA LEU A 85 -2.93 12.71 -3.42
C LEU A 85 -4.38 12.25 -3.51
N LEU A 86 -5.15 12.49 -2.45
CA LEU A 86 -6.58 12.23 -2.40
C LEU A 86 -7.35 13.56 -2.45
N GLN A 87 -8.38 13.61 -3.29
CA GLN A 87 -9.30 14.74 -3.39
C GLN A 87 -10.72 14.28 -3.07
N PHE A 88 -11.27 14.79 -1.97
CA PHE A 88 -12.66 14.58 -1.60
C PHE A 88 -13.52 15.72 -2.16
N ASP A 89 -14.13 15.51 -3.34
CA ASP A 89 -15.08 16.44 -3.95
C ASP A 89 -16.48 16.14 -3.40
N ILE A 90 -16.77 16.69 -2.21
CA ILE A 90 -18.05 16.51 -1.50
C ILE A 90 -19.23 17.01 -2.34
N PRO A 91 -19.20 18.22 -2.95
CA PRO A 91 -20.32 18.71 -3.76
C PRO A 91 -20.68 17.80 -4.94
N ARG A 92 -19.70 17.14 -5.56
CA ARG A 92 -19.93 16.21 -6.67
C ARG A 92 -20.05 14.75 -6.25
N SER A 93 -19.93 14.45 -4.95
CA SER A 93 -19.91 13.08 -4.41
C SER A 93 -18.86 12.20 -5.10
N LYS A 94 -17.64 12.73 -5.27
CA LYS A 94 -16.53 12.04 -5.94
C LYS A 94 -15.28 11.99 -5.07
N LEU A 95 -14.59 10.86 -5.16
CA LEU A 95 -13.22 10.71 -4.68
C LEU A 95 -12.30 10.70 -5.90
N GLY A 96 -11.40 11.67 -5.96
CA GLY A 96 -10.25 11.66 -6.86
C GLY A 96 -9.02 11.12 -6.14
N PHE A 97 -8.19 10.37 -6.85
CA PHE A 97 -6.90 9.92 -6.33
C PHE A 97 -5.84 9.97 -7.44
N SER A 98 -4.61 10.28 -7.06
CA SER A 98 -3.46 10.08 -7.93
C SER A 98 -3.01 8.62 -7.90
N SER A 99 -2.17 8.22 -8.85
CA SER A 99 -1.26 7.10 -8.61
C SER A 99 -0.16 7.55 -7.62
N SER A 100 0.67 6.62 -7.14
CA SER A 100 1.76 6.96 -6.20
C SER A 100 2.65 8.09 -6.75
N LEU A 101 2.83 9.14 -5.96
CA LEU A 101 3.65 10.31 -6.28
C LEU A 101 5.13 9.93 -6.46
N LEU A 102 5.56 8.83 -5.83
CA LEU A 102 6.92 8.29 -5.97
C LEU A 102 7.26 8.03 -7.44
N GLY A 103 6.30 7.56 -8.25
CA GLY A 103 6.49 7.36 -9.69
C GLY A 103 6.80 8.66 -10.44
N ARG A 104 6.28 9.79 -9.94
CA ARG A 104 6.51 11.15 -10.44
C ARG A 104 7.73 11.83 -9.81
N GLN A 105 8.55 11.09 -9.06
CA GLN A 105 9.73 11.61 -8.38
C GLN A 105 9.40 12.74 -7.38
N THR A 106 8.26 12.62 -6.69
CA THR A 106 7.90 13.52 -5.59
C THR A 106 7.18 12.74 -4.48
N THR A 107 6.99 13.37 -3.33
CA THR A 107 6.29 12.82 -2.16
C THR A 107 5.26 13.84 -1.67
N CYS A 108 4.35 13.42 -0.79
CA CYS A 108 3.47 14.36 -0.09
C CYS A 108 4.28 15.38 0.75
N SER A 109 5.41 14.96 1.31
CA SER A 109 6.28 15.82 2.13
C SER A 109 7.07 16.87 1.35
N ASN A 110 7.12 16.79 0.02
CA ASN A 110 7.82 17.78 -0.82
C ASN A 110 7.02 19.07 -1.02
N PHE A 111 5.81 19.17 -0.46
CA PHE A 111 5.05 20.41 -0.48
C PHE A 111 5.77 21.49 0.34
N LYS A 112 5.83 22.71 -0.20
CA LYS A 112 6.38 23.88 0.50
C LYS A 112 5.28 24.50 1.36
N PHE A 113 5.22 24.10 2.62
CA PHE A 113 4.29 24.64 3.63
C PHE A 113 4.67 26.05 4.08
#